data_AF-A0A1D7Y0Q8-F1
#
_entry.id   AF-A0A1D7Y0Q8-F1
#
_cell.length_a   1.000
_cell.length_b   1.000
_cell.length_c   1.000
_cell.angle_alpha   90.00
_cell.angle_beta   90.00
_cell.angle_gamma   90.00
#
_symmetry.space_group_name_H-M   'P 1'
#
loop_
_entity.id
_entity.type
_entity.pdbx_description
1 polymer ?
#
loop_
_entity_poly.entity_id
_entity_poly.type
_entity_poly.pdbx_seq_one_letter_code
_entity_poly.pdbx_strand_id
1 'polypeptide(L)' 'MDLETRKHEFIQKLLNVEESVFDKLESFLNKSTSRGISLSQYNKEIDEANARIDAGDFLTQEEVEKIANQW' A
#
# COMPACT_ATOMS: atom_id res chain seq x y z
N MET A 1 -10.87 18.34 -24.98
CA MET A 1 -11.68 17.15 -24.64
C MET A 1 -11.71 17.05 -23.13
N ASP A 2 -12.90 17.00 -22.54
CA ASP A 2 -13.08 16.97 -21.08
C ASP A 2 -12.56 15.65 -20.48
N LEU A 3 -12.12 15.70 -19.21
CA LEU A 3 -11.53 14.54 -18.54
C LEU A 3 -12.55 13.41 -18.35
N GLU A 4 -13.80 13.74 -18.05
CA GLU A 4 -14.86 12.74 -17.88
C GLU A 4 -15.20 12.08 -19.22
N THR A 5 -15.20 12.86 -20.31
CA THR A 5 -15.34 12.31 -21.67
C THR A 5 -14.22 11.31 -21.99
N ARG A 6 -12.97 11.65 -21.68
CA ARG A 6 -11.82 10.76 -21.92
C ARG A 6 -11.88 9.48 -21.09
N LYS A 7 -12.30 9.56 -19.83
CA LYS A 7 -12.47 8.37 -18.96
C LYS A 7 -13.55 7.45 -19.53
N HIS A 8 -14.68 8.02 -19.96
CA HIS A 8 -15.78 7.25 -20.51
C HIS A 8 -15.37 6.49 -21.79
N GLU A 9 -14.69 7.17 -22.72
CA GLU A 9 -14.16 6.53 -23.93
C GLU A 9 -13.15 5.41 -23.64
N PHE A 10 -12.32 5.59 -22.61
CA PHE A 10 -11.36 4.58 -22.20
C PHE A 10 -12.04 3.32 -21.65
N ILE A 11 -13.08 3.48 -20.83
CA ILE A 11 -13.88 2.34 -20.31
C ILE A 11 -14.56 1.59 -21.45
N GLN A 12 -15.13 2.30 -22.43
CA GLN A 12 -15.76 1.69 -23.60
C GLN A 12 -14.76 0.86 -24.44
N LYS A 13 -13.51 1.32 -24.52
CA LYS A 13 -12.43 0.57 -25.19
C LYS A 13 -12.04 -0.68 -24.41
N LEU A 14 -11.92 -0.58 -23.07
CA LEU A 14 -11.58 -1.71 -22.21
C LEU A 14 -12.55 -2.89 -22.32
N LEU A 15 -13.84 -2.63 -22.52
CA LEU A 15 -14.87 -3.67 -22.66
C LEU A 15 -14.67 -4.59 -23.88
N ASN A 16 -13.93 -4.13 -24.89
CA ASN A 16 -13.70 -4.85 -26.15
C ASN A 16 -12.26 -5.34 -26.32
N VAL A 17 -11.44 -5.19 -25.27
CA VAL A 17 -10.03 -5.60 -25.30
C VAL A 17 -9.90 -7.10 -25.06
N GLU A 18 -8.93 -7.70 -25.73
CA GLU A 18 -8.59 -9.12 -25.55
C GLU A 18 -8.08 -9.39 -24.13
N GLU A 19 -8.45 -10.53 -23.55
CA GLU A 19 -8.15 -10.92 -22.17
C GLU A 19 -6.66 -10.75 -21.81
N SER A 20 -5.76 -11.13 -22.73
CA SER A 20 -4.31 -11.01 -22.54
C SER A 20 -3.79 -9.57 -22.35
N VAL A 21 -4.51 -8.58 -22.89
CA VAL A 21 -4.19 -7.16 -22.78
C VAL A 21 -4.88 -6.57 -21.56
N PHE A 22 -6.07 -7.05 -21.22
CA PHE A 22 -6.78 -6.70 -19.99
C PHE A 22 -5.95 -7.09 -18.76
N ASP A 23 -5.43 -8.31 -18.70
CA ASP A 23 -4.59 -8.79 -17.58
C ASP A 23 -3.33 -7.94 -17.36
N LYS A 24 -2.71 -7.49 -18.46
CA LYS A 24 -1.53 -6.61 -18.41
C LYS A 24 -1.89 -5.23 -17.88
N LEU A 25 -3.03 -4.69 -18.32
CA LEU A 25 -3.56 -3.41 -17.84
C LEU A 25 -3.95 -3.49 -16.37
N GLU A 26 -4.60 -4.56 -15.95
CA GLU A 26 -4.94 -4.82 -14.55
C GLU A 26 -3.67 -4.92 -13.69
N SER A 27 -2.66 -5.67 -14.14
CA SER A 27 -1.37 -5.75 -13.45
C SER A 27 -0.68 -4.39 -13.33
N PHE A 28 -0.72 -3.58 -14.39
CA PHE A 28 -0.12 -2.25 -14.39
C PHE A 28 -0.87 -1.29 -13.45
N LEU A 29 -2.20 -1.29 -13.48
CA LEU A 29 -3.03 -0.50 -12.58
C LEU A 29 -2.80 -0.93 -11.13
N ASN A 30 -2.81 -2.24 -10.85
CA ASN A 30 -2.55 -2.79 -9.53
C ASN A 30 -1.14 -2.49 -9.00
N LYS A 31 -0.14 -2.44 -9.88
CA LYS A 31 1.22 -1.98 -9.53
C LYS A 31 1.31 -0.47 -9.32
N SER A 32 0.54 0.33 -10.05
CA SER A 32 0.47 1.78 -9.80
C SER A 32 -0.32 2.12 -8.53
N THR A 33 -1.24 1.23 -8.13
CA THR A 33 -1.94 1.26 -6.85
C THR A 33 -1.30 0.39 -5.79
N SER A 34 -0.12 -0.21 -6.04
CA SER A 34 0.67 -0.83 -4.97
C SER A 34 1.10 0.34 -4.09
N ARG A 35 0.24 0.57 -3.11
CA ARG A 35 0.29 1.73 -2.24
C ARG A 35 1.61 1.63 -1.50
N GLY A 36 2.58 2.42 -1.95
CA GLY A 36 3.49 3.02 -1.00
C GLY A 36 2.65 3.54 0.16
N ILE A 37 3.12 3.28 1.37
CA ILE A 37 2.45 3.70 2.60
C ILE A 37 2.10 5.19 2.43
N SER A 38 0.81 5.54 2.56
CA SER A 38 0.41 6.94 2.38
C SER A 38 1.09 7.80 3.44
N LEU A 39 1.35 9.08 3.17
CA LEU A 39 1.94 9.98 4.18
C LEU A 39 1.13 10.01 5.47
N SER A 40 -0.20 9.92 5.37
CA SER A 40 -1.08 9.84 6.55
C SER A 40 -0.89 8.54 7.33
N GLN A 41 -0.72 7.41 6.65
CA GLN A 41 -0.46 6.12 7.29
C GLN A 41 0.93 6.09 7.92
N TYR A 42 1.94 6.61 7.23
CA TYR A 42 3.30 6.74 7.74
C TYR A 42 3.35 7.61 9.01
N ASN A 43 2.75 8.81 8.98
CA ASN A 43 2.73 9.69 10.15
C ASN A 43 2.01 9.04 11.33
N LYS A 44 0.90 8.33 11.07
CA LYS A 44 0.19 7.58 12.11
C LYS A 44 1.06 6.49 12.75
N GLU A 45 1.82 5.73 11.95
CA GLU A 45 2.73 4.70 12.45
C GLU A 45 3.86 5.30 13.31
N ILE A 46 4.36 6.50 12.94
CA ILE A 46 5.35 7.23 13.74
C ILE A 46 4.74 7.71 15.07
N ASP A 47 3.54 8.28 15.05
CA ASP A 47 2.86 8.73 16.27
C ASP A 47 2.57 7.56 17.22
N GLU A 48 2.14 6.42 16.69
CA GLU A 48 1.94 5.19 17.46
C GLU A 48 3.24 4.63 18.04
N ALA A 49 4.34 4.68 17.27
CA ALA A 49 5.65 4.28 17.76
C ALA A 49 6.15 5.20 18.89
N ASN A 50 6.02 6.52 18.74
CA ASN A 50 6.38 7.49 19.77
C ASN A 50 5.53 7.29 21.03
N ALA A 51 4.23 7.06 20.90
CA ALA A 51 3.35 6.80 22.04
C ALA A 51 3.77 5.55 22.84
N ARG A 52 4.24 4.47 22.18
CA ARG A 52 4.78 3.29 22.87
C ARG A 52 6.07 3.60 23.62
N ILE A 53 6.96 4.38 23.01
CA ILE A 53 8.21 4.82 23.65
C ILE A 53 7.89 5.67 24.89
N ASP A 54 6.97 6.63 24.76
CA ASP A 54 6.53 7.50 25.86
C ASP A 54 5.82 6.72 26.98
N ALA A 55 5.09 5.66 26.64
CA ALA A 55 4.46 4.76 27.60
C ALA A 55 5.46 3.83 28.32
N GLY A 56 6.74 3.83 27.91
CA GLY A 56 7.76 2.92 28.43
C GLY A 56 7.59 1.48 27.94
N ASP A 57 6.84 1.26 26.86
CA ASP A 57 6.59 -0.05 26.25
C ASP A 57 7.74 -0.37 25.29
N PHE A 58 8.90 -0.67 25.89
CA PHE A 58 10.11 -1.08 25.18
C PHE A 58 10.55 -2.47 25.63
N LEU A 59 11.13 -3.23 24.70
CA LEU A 59 11.80 -4.48 25.01
C LEU A 59 13.27 -4.20 25.27
N THR A 60 13.81 -4.77 26.34
CA THR A 60 15.25 -4.79 26.56
C THR A 60 15.93 -5.71 25.55
N GLN A 61 17.22 -5.49 25.31
CA GLN A 61 18.03 -6.32 24.42
C GLN A 61 17.89 -7.83 24.74
N GLU A 62 17.83 -8.19 26.01
CA GLU A 62 17.71 -9.59 26.45
C GLU A 62 16.33 -10.19 26.13
N GLU A 63 15.26 -9.39 26.19
CA GLU A 63 13.90 -9.82 25.82
C GLU A 63 13.77 -9.99 24.31
N VAL A 64 14.39 -9.11 23.53
CA VAL A 64 14.46 -9.24 22.06
C VAL A 64 15.21 -10.51 21.66
N GLU A 65 16.34 -10.81 22.31
CA GLU A 65 17.11 -12.04 22.05
C GLU A 65 16.32 -13.31 22.40
N LYS A 66 15.50 -13.30 23.46
CA LYS A 66 14.64 -14.44 23.80
C LYS A 66 13.54 -14.66 22.76
N ILE A 67 12.92 -13.59 22.27
CA ILE A 67 11.86 -13.68 21.24
C ILE A 67 12.44 -14.14 19.91
N ALA A 68 13.60 -13.61 19.51
CA ALA A 68 14.25 -13.96 18.25
C ALA A 68 14.69 -15.43 18.19
N ASN A 69 15.13 -16.01 19.32
CA ASN A 69 15.49 -17.42 19.42
C ASN A 69 14.27 -18.37 19.41
N GLN A 70 13.04 -17.85 19.53
CA GLN A 70 11.79 -18.62 19.45
C GLN A 70 11.18 -18.66 18.04
N TRP A 71 11.75 -17.90 17.09
CA TRP A 71 11.35 -17.87 15.68
C TRP A 71 12.20 -18.84 14.86
#